data_AF-A0A967WHD0-F1
#
_entry.id   AF-A0A967WHD0-F1
#
_cell.length_a   1.000
_cell.length_b   1.000
_cell.length_c   1.000
_cell.angle_alpha   90.00
_cell.angle_beta   90.00
_cell.angle_gamma   90.00
#
_symmetry.space_group_name_H-M   'P 1'
#
loop_
_entity.id
_entity.type
_entity.pdbx_description
1 polymer ?
#
loop_
_entity_poly.entity_id
_entity_poly.type
_entity_poly.pdbx_seq_one_letter_code
_entity_poly.pdbx_strand_id
1 'polypeptide(L)'
;FSAEFGLHGSLPIYSGGLGVLSGDHCKEVSDLGLPFIGVGFIYPQGYFRQRIPPDGWQEAVYDTLNFDQVPLHPVLDATGNRLIVQVALRGTPVYMQVWQVRVGRVNIYLMDTNVSQNAPWDRDLSARLYGGDQETRIRQEMVLGLGGVRVLGALGIQPSVWHMNEGHSAFLVMERLRG
;
A
#
# COMPACT_ATOMS: atom_id res chain seq x y z
N PHE A 1 -0.26 -4.90 8.59
CA PHE A 1 -0.57 -4.97 7.15
C PHE A 1 -1.99 -4.48 6.96
N SER A 2 -2.19 -3.50 6.08
CA SER A 2 -3.51 -2.98 5.72
C SER A 2 -3.52 -2.61 4.25
N ALA A 3 -4.67 -2.77 3.59
CA ALA A 3 -4.86 -2.27 2.23
C ALA A 3 -4.89 -0.73 2.23
N GLU A 4 -5.48 -0.10 3.23
CA GLU A 4 -5.67 1.36 3.30
C GLU A 4 -5.21 1.98 4.63
N PHE A 5 -4.84 3.27 4.59
CA PHE A 5 -4.42 4.07 5.74
C PHE A 5 -5.00 5.49 5.70
N GLY A 6 -5.88 5.82 6.64
CA GLY A 6 -6.50 7.13 6.81
C GLY A 6 -5.61 8.07 7.62
N LEU A 7 -4.59 8.65 6.96
CA LEU A 7 -3.59 9.48 7.64
C LEU A 7 -3.97 10.96 7.66
N HIS A 8 -4.10 11.55 6.48
CA HIS A 8 -4.38 12.97 6.26
C HIS A 8 -4.88 13.18 4.82
N GLY A 9 -5.62 14.27 4.57
CA GLY A 9 -6.18 14.57 3.24
C GLY A 9 -5.14 14.78 2.14
N SER A 10 -3.88 15.06 2.50
CA SER A 10 -2.76 15.16 1.55
C SER A 10 -2.28 13.81 1.02
N LEU A 11 -2.71 12.69 1.62
CA LEU A 11 -2.37 11.34 1.16
C LEU A 11 -3.64 10.47 1.14
N PRO A 12 -4.48 10.59 0.10
CA PRO A 12 -5.76 9.89 -0.03
C PRO A 12 -5.57 8.40 -0.39
N ILE A 13 -4.98 7.63 0.52
CA ILE A 13 -4.76 6.18 0.39
C ILE A 13 -5.78 5.37 1.21
N TYR A 14 -7.00 5.88 1.35
CA TYR A 14 -8.10 5.21 2.03
C TYR A 14 -9.47 5.63 1.47
N SER A 15 -10.49 4.83 1.76
CA SER A 15 -11.86 5.04 1.28
C SER A 15 -12.92 5.00 2.39
N GLY A 16 -12.62 4.38 3.55
CA GLY A 16 -13.62 4.19 4.60
C GLY A 16 -13.05 3.92 5.99
N GLY A 17 -13.88 3.32 6.85
CA GLY A 17 -13.60 3.13 8.28
C GLY A 17 -12.39 2.24 8.58
N LEU A 18 -12.04 1.30 7.70
CA LEU A 18 -10.89 0.41 7.89
C LEU A 18 -9.56 1.17 7.78
N GLY A 19 -9.48 2.08 6.81
CA GLY A 19 -8.35 2.97 6.63
C GLY A 19 -8.24 3.93 7.80
N VAL A 20 -9.36 4.54 8.22
CA VAL A 20 -9.38 5.40 9.42
C VAL A 20 -8.85 4.65 10.64
N LEU A 21 -9.35 3.44 10.91
CA LEU A 21 -8.86 2.60 12.02
C LEU A 21 -7.36 2.29 11.91
N SER A 22 -6.88 1.94 10.72
CA SER A 22 -5.46 1.67 10.47
C SER A 22 -4.59 2.91 10.69
N GLY A 23 -5.09 4.07 10.28
CA GLY A 23 -4.42 5.36 10.47
C GLY A 23 -4.37 5.76 11.94
N ASP A 24 -5.48 5.61 12.65
CA ASP A 24 -5.58 5.94 14.07
C ASP A 24 -4.72 4.99 14.92
N HIS A 25 -4.68 3.69 14.61
CA HIS A 25 -3.71 2.78 15.22
C HIS A 25 -2.27 3.28 15.03
N CYS A 26 -1.90 3.77 13.84
CA CYS A 26 -0.55 4.29 13.61
C CYS A 26 -0.26 5.54 14.46
N LYS A 27 -1.25 6.43 14.62
CA LYS A 27 -1.12 7.66 15.44
C LYS A 27 -1.00 7.32 16.92
N GLU A 28 -1.91 6.50 17.45
CA GLU A 28 -1.91 6.08 18.85
C GLU A 28 -0.60 5.35 19.21
N VAL A 29 -0.15 4.44 18.34
CA VAL A 29 1.12 3.76 18.56
C VAL A 29 2.31 4.72 18.52
N SER A 30 2.29 5.71 17.63
CA SER A 30 3.30 6.76 17.58
C SER A 30 3.34 7.56 18.89
N ASP A 31 2.18 7.88 19.46
CA ASP A 31 2.06 8.64 20.71
C ASP A 31 2.54 7.83 21.92
N LEU A 32 2.22 6.53 21.95
CA LEU A 32 2.74 5.58 22.96
C LEU A 32 4.22 5.22 22.77
N GLY A 33 4.80 5.53 21.61
CA GLY A 33 6.21 5.24 21.31
C GLY A 33 6.52 3.75 21.14
N LEU A 34 5.54 2.93 20.74
CA LEU A 34 5.75 1.49 20.56
C LEU A 34 6.44 1.19 19.21
N PRO A 35 7.26 0.13 19.14
CA PRO A 35 7.88 -0.29 17.89
C PRO A 35 6.83 -0.88 16.94
N PHE A 36 6.45 -0.12 15.92
CA PHE A 36 5.41 -0.49 14.98
C PHE A 36 5.69 0.01 13.57
N ILE A 37 5.29 -0.80 12.60
CA ILE A 37 5.51 -0.56 11.18
C ILE A 37 4.23 -0.89 10.42
N GLY A 38 3.81 0.02 9.54
CA GLY A 38 2.74 -0.20 8.58
C GLY A 38 3.30 -0.75 7.26
N VAL A 39 2.51 -1.61 6.60
CA VAL A 39 2.79 -2.09 5.24
C VAL A 39 1.47 -2.07 4.47
N GLY A 40 1.48 -1.49 3.27
CA GLY A 40 0.30 -1.34 2.42
C GLY A 40 0.64 -0.94 0.99
N PHE A 41 -0.32 -0.32 0.32
CA PHE A 41 -0.19 0.17 -1.04
C PHE A 41 -0.15 1.69 -1.09
N ILE A 42 0.52 2.20 -2.12
CA ILE A 42 0.13 3.51 -2.62
C ILE A 42 -1.07 3.34 -3.55
N TYR A 43 -1.95 4.34 -3.59
CA TYR A 43 -3.00 4.45 -4.60
C TYR A 43 -2.89 5.82 -5.26
N PRO A 44 -2.10 5.94 -6.35
CA PRO A 44 -1.88 7.24 -6.99
C PRO A 44 -3.16 7.83 -7.55
N GLN A 45 -4.18 7.04 -7.89
CA GLN A 45 -5.49 7.55 -8.32
C GLN A 45 -6.51 7.58 -7.17
N GLY A 46 -6.06 7.29 -5.94
CA GLY A 46 -6.84 7.30 -4.71
C GLY A 46 -8.12 6.47 -4.75
N TYR A 47 -9.07 6.89 -3.92
CA TYR A 47 -10.49 6.64 -4.09
C TYR A 47 -11.12 7.83 -4.81
N PHE A 48 -12.24 7.62 -5.53
CA PHE A 48 -12.86 8.72 -6.26
C PHE A 48 -13.35 9.82 -5.29
N ARG A 49 -13.18 11.08 -5.70
CA ARG A 49 -13.83 12.22 -5.06
C ARG A 49 -15.23 12.37 -5.64
N GLN A 50 -16.22 12.39 -4.77
CA GLN A 50 -17.60 12.64 -5.16
C GLN A 50 -17.78 14.12 -5.55
N ARG A 51 -18.30 14.38 -6.75
CA ARG A 51 -18.80 15.69 -7.19
C ARG A 51 -20.28 15.55 -7.51
N ILE A 52 -21.11 16.47 -6.99
CA ILE A 52 -22.55 16.53 -7.29
C ILE A 52 -22.79 17.85 -8.03
N PRO A 53 -22.94 17.84 -9.37
CA PRO A 53 -23.28 19.02 -10.15
C PRO A 53 -24.74 19.44 -9.92
N PRO A 54 -25.15 20.60 -10.46
CA PRO A 54 -26.53 21.10 -10.33
C PRO A 54 -27.62 20.16 -10.87
N ASP A 55 -27.27 19.19 -11.72
CA ASP A 55 -28.19 18.16 -12.24
C ASP A 55 -28.47 17.03 -11.24
N GLY A 56 -27.77 17.02 -10.10
CA GLY A 56 -27.96 16.08 -9.01
C GLY A 56 -27.34 14.70 -9.24
N TRP A 57 -26.67 14.46 -10.37
CA TRP A 57 -26.05 13.17 -10.67
C TRP A 57 -24.66 13.08 -10.07
N GLN A 58 -24.36 11.99 -9.36
CA GLN A 58 -23.03 11.79 -8.81
C GLN A 58 -22.00 11.58 -9.94
N GLU A 59 -20.95 12.38 -9.91
CA GLU A 59 -19.76 12.22 -10.73
C GLU A 59 -18.58 11.75 -9.86
N ALA A 60 -17.89 10.70 -10.33
CA ALA A 60 -16.66 10.20 -9.73
C ALA A 60 -15.45 10.91 -10.37
N VAL A 61 -14.79 11.79 -9.61
CA VAL A 61 -13.58 12.48 -10.06
C VAL A 61 -12.35 11.76 -9.49
N TYR A 62 -11.39 11.43 -10.34
CA TYR A 62 -10.14 10.79 -9.94
C TYR A 62 -9.01 11.80 -10.08
N ASP A 63 -8.45 12.21 -8.95
CA ASP A 63 -7.28 13.08 -8.92
C ASP A 63 -6.02 12.21 -8.81
N THR A 64 -5.06 12.40 -9.71
CA THR A 64 -3.77 11.72 -9.62
C THR A 64 -2.89 12.41 -8.59
N LEU A 65 -2.36 11.62 -7.66
CA LEU A 65 -1.44 12.05 -6.62
C LEU A 65 -0.18 12.66 -7.24
N ASN A 66 0.11 13.91 -6.90
CA ASN A 66 1.38 14.51 -7.23
C ASN A 66 2.42 14.09 -6.17
N PHE A 67 3.32 13.19 -6.55
CA PHE A 67 4.36 12.66 -5.66
C PHE A 67 5.29 13.74 -5.09
N ASP A 68 5.44 14.88 -5.76
CA ASP A 68 6.28 15.99 -5.29
C ASP A 68 5.58 16.84 -4.20
N GLN A 69 4.28 16.64 -4.00
CA GLN A 69 3.45 17.44 -3.07
C GLN A 69 2.96 16.63 -1.86
N VAL A 70 3.44 15.40 -1.70
CA VAL A 70 3.01 14.49 -0.65
C VAL A 70 4.20 14.04 0.21
N PRO A 71 3.99 13.66 1.48
CA PRO A 71 5.06 13.25 2.38
C PRO A 71 5.53 11.81 2.11
N LEU A 72 5.89 11.51 0.86
CA LEU A 72 6.41 10.21 0.43
C LEU A 72 7.89 10.32 0.08
N HIS A 73 8.68 9.42 0.65
CA HIS A 73 10.10 9.30 0.34
C HIS A 73 10.38 7.95 -0.32
N PRO A 74 11.18 7.89 -1.39
CA PRO A 74 11.57 6.61 -1.95
C PRO A 74 12.46 5.86 -0.96
N VAL A 75 12.16 4.58 -0.77
CA VAL A 75 13.06 3.68 -0.05
C VAL A 75 14.20 3.31 -0.99
N LEU A 76 15.43 3.39 -0.51
CA LEU A 76 16.62 3.07 -1.29
C LEU A 76 17.22 1.73 -0.85
N ASP A 77 17.85 1.03 -1.78
CA ASP A 77 18.66 -0.15 -1.51
C ASP A 77 20.07 0.22 -1.01
N ALA A 78 20.87 -0.80 -0.70
CA ALA A 78 22.25 -0.61 -0.20
C ALA A 78 23.18 0.12 -1.19
N THR A 79 22.80 0.24 -2.46
CA THR A 79 23.56 0.93 -3.51
C THR A 79 23.05 2.34 -3.78
N GLY A 80 22.01 2.79 -3.05
CA GLY A 80 21.39 4.11 -3.23
C GLY A 80 20.36 4.17 -4.36
N ASN A 81 20.03 3.04 -5.00
CA ASN A 81 18.98 2.98 -6.01
C ASN A 81 17.60 2.79 -5.35
N ARG A 82 16.51 3.11 -6.06
CA ARG A 82 15.15 2.84 -5.55
C ARG A 82 14.98 1.35 -5.28
N LEU A 83 14.51 1.00 -4.08
CA LEU A 83 14.25 -0.38 -3.71
C LEU A 83 13.11 -0.93 -4.55
N ILE A 84 13.44 -1.94 -5.37
CA ILE A 84 12.48 -2.74 -6.13
C ILE A 84 12.40 -4.14 -5.51
N VAL A 85 11.21 -4.55 -5.10
CA VAL A 85 10.91 -5.93 -4.70
C VAL A 85 10.12 -6.63 -5.80
N GLN A 86 10.11 -7.96 -5.82
CA GLN A 86 9.33 -8.74 -6.78
C GLN A 86 8.60 -9.91 -6.11
N VAL A 87 7.43 -10.25 -6.66
CA VAL A 87 6.66 -11.44 -6.30
C VAL A 87 6.20 -12.15 -7.57
N ALA A 88 6.05 -13.48 -7.51
CA ALA A 88 5.50 -14.24 -8.63
C ALA A 88 3.99 -14.39 -8.47
N LEU A 89 3.22 -13.82 -9.40
CA LEU A 89 1.77 -14.01 -9.50
C LEU A 89 1.48 -14.96 -10.67
N ARG A 90 0.96 -16.16 -10.37
CA ARG A 90 0.67 -17.21 -11.37
C ARG A 90 1.87 -17.51 -12.31
N GLY A 91 3.09 -17.42 -11.79
CA GLY A 91 4.33 -17.66 -12.55
C GLY A 91 4.91 -16.42 -13.24
N THR A 92 4.19 -15.30 -13.27
CA THR A 92 4.68 -14.03 -13.83
C THR A 92 5.25 -13.15 -12.73
N PRO A 93 6.47 -12.59 -12.90
CA PRO A 93 7.01 -11.64 -11.94
C PRO A 93 6.24 -10.32 -11.98
N VAL A 94 5.87 -9.81 -10.81
CA VAL A 94 5.36 -8.45 -10.60
C VAL A 94 6.35 -7.72 -9.71
N TYR A 95 6.82 -6.58 -10.20
CA TYR A 95 7.78 -5.71 -9.53
C TYR A 95 7.05 -4.60 -8.77
N MET A 96 7.58 -4.18 -7.62
CA MET A 96 7.04 -3.06 -6.86
C MET A 96 8.17 -2.15 -6.39
N GLN A 97 8.03 -0.85 -6.63
CA GLN A 97 8.83 0.15 -5.93
C GLN A 97 8.28 0.36 -4.52
N VAL A 98 9.17 0.64 -3.57
CA VAL A 98 8.78 0.92 -2.18
C VAL A 98 8.92 2.41 -1.85
N TRP A 99 7.87 2.96 -1.27
CA TRP A 99 7.81 4.31 -0.70
C TRP A 99 7.67 4.23 0.82
N GLN A 100 8.11 5.27 1.52
CA GLN A 100 7.95 5.42 2.97
C GLN A 100 7.18 6.70 3.27
N VAL A 101 6.18 6.60 4.14
CA VAL A 101 5.58 7.72 4.85
C VAL A 101 5.83 7.58 6.35
N ARG A 102 6.07 8.69 7.03
CA ARG A 102 6.25 8.74 8.49
C ARG A 102 5.02 9.33 9.15
N VAL A 103 4.50 8.63 10.15
CA VAL A 103 3.40 9.06 11.02
C VAL A 103 3.97 9.17 12.43
N GLY A 104 4.49 10.35 12.75
CA GLY A 104 5.29 10.56 13.96
C GLY A 104 6.48 9.59 14.03
N ARG A 105 6.41 8.61 14.95
CA ARG A 105 7.44 7.58 15.14
C ARG A 105 7.25 6.34 14.26
N VAL A 106 6.06 6.15 13.69
CA VAL A 106 5.72 4.98 12.89
C VAL A 106 6.19 5.18 11.44
N ASN A 107 6.88 4.16 10.91
CA ASN A 107 7.19 4.06 9.49
C ASN A 107 6.11 3.21 8.80
N ILE A 108 5.56 3.72 7.70
CA ILE A 108 4.66 2.95 6.84
C ILE A 108 5.32 2.79 5.48
N TYR A 109 5.45 1.55 5.03
CA TYR A 109 6.00 1.20 3.72
C TYR A 109 4.86 0.90 2.73
N LEU A 110 4.85 1.63 1.63
CA LEU A 110 3.80 1.58 0.61
C LEU A 110 4.39 1.05 -0.70
N MET A 111 3.78 -0.01 -1.25
CA MET A 111 4.21 -0.63 -2.49
C MET A 111 3.49 -0.02 -3.69
N ASP A 112 4.24 0.20 -4.77
CA ASP A 112 3.78 0.74 -6.04
C ASP A 112 4.17 -0.19 -7.19
N THR A 113 3.19 -0.78 -7.88
CA THR A 113 3.42 -1.63 -9.06
C THR A 113 3.56 -0.82 -10.34
N ASN A 114 3.40 0.51 -10.32
CA ASN A 114 3.57 1.36 -11.49
C ASN A 114 5.05 1.60 -11.84
N VAL A 115 5.73 0.53 -12.27
CA VAL A 115 7.13 0.53 -12.67
C VAL A 115 7.29 -0.02 -14.09
N SER A 116 8.33 0.41 -14.80
CA SER A 116 8.52 0.09 -16.22
C SER A 116 8.67 -1.41 -16.51
N GLN A 117 9.14 -2.19 -15.53
CA GLN A 117 9.34 -3.64 -15.63
C GLN A 117 8.02 -4.41 -15.75
N ASN A 118 6.92 -3.82 -15.27
CA ASN A 118 5.61 -4.45 -15.28
C ASN A 118 4.88 -4.18 -16.60
N ALA A 119 4.06 -5.15 -17.01
CA ALA A 119 3.09 -4.95 -18.07
C ALA A 119 2.01 -3.95 -17.63
N PRO A 120 1.32 -3.27 -18.57
CA PRO A 120 0.34 -2.23 -18.23
C PRO A 120 -0.71 -2.68 -17.20
N TRP A 121 -1.27 -3.88 -17.37
CA TRP A 121 -2.28 -4.44 -16.45
C TRP A 121 -1.72 -4.78 -15.06
N ASP A 122 -0.40 -4.99 -14.92
CA ASP A 122 0.25 -5.22 -13.64
C ASP A 122 0.56 -3.90 -12.90
N ARG A 123 0.80 -2.83 -13.66
CA ARG A 123 0.95 -1.47 -13.11
C ARG A 123 -0.34 -0.96 -12.48
N ASP A 124 -1.48 -1.41 -12.99
CA ASP A 124 -2.80 -1.02 -12.48
C ASP A 124 -3.14 -1.66 -11.12
N LEU A 125 -2.40 -2.68 -10.68
CA LEU A 125 -2.64 -3.35 -9.38
C LEU A 125 -2.54 -2.40 -8.18
N SER A 126 -1.70 -1.36 -8.22
CA SER A 126 -1.66 -0.32 -7.18
C SER A 126 -2.27 1.02 -7.64
N ALA A 127 -2.92 1.08 -8.81
CA ALA A 127 -3.43 2.35 -9.32
C ALA A 127 -4.61 2.89 -8.49
N ARG A 128 -5.56 2.00 -8.12
CA ARG A 128 -6.82 2.35 -7.46
C ARG A 128 -7.13 1.45 -6.29
N LEU A 129 -7.67 2.05 -5.24
CA LEU A 129 -8.26 1.34 -4.11
C LEU A 129 -9.62 0.77 -4.52
N TYR A 130 -9.82 -0.53 -4.33
CA TYR A 130 -11.03 -1.27 -4.78
C TYR A 130 -11.33 -1.19 -6.28
N GLY A 131 -10.28 -1.08 -7.11
CA GLY A 131 -10.41 -1.18 -8.57
C GLY A 131 -10.50 -2.62 -9.08
N GLY A 132 -11.11 -2.78 -10.25
CA GLY A 132 -11.12 -4.04 -11.00
C GLY A 132 -12.17 -5.05 -10.54
N ASP A 133 -11.95 -6.31 -10.92
CA ASP A 133 -12.82 -7.45 -10.65
C ASP A 133 -12.27 -8.34 -9.51
N GLN A 134 -12.91 -9.49 -9.27
CA GLN A 134 -12.50 -10.42 -8.23
C GLN A 134 -11.07 -10.96 -8.43
N GLU A 135 -10.64 -11.15 -9.68
CA GLU A 135 -9.27 -11.55 -9.99
C GLU A 135 -8.28 -10.46 -9.59
N THR A 136 -8.57 -9.20 -9.96
CA THR A 136 -7.75 -8.05 -9.59
C THR A 136 -7.60 -7.95 -8.08
N ARG A 137 -8.70 -8.11 -7.33
CA ARG A 137 -8.68 -8.11 -5.86
C ARG A 137 -7.76 -9.19 -5.30
N ILE A 138 -7.88 -10.45 -5.75
CA ILE A 138 -7.01 -11.54 -5.27
C ILE A 138 -5.54 -11.23 -5.53
N ARG A 139 -5.23 -10.65 -6.71
CA ARG A 139 -3.86 -10.27 -7.07
C ARG A 139 -3.33 -9.15 -6.17
N GLN A 140 -4.15 -8.14 -5.85
CA GLN A 140 -3.80 -7.12 -4.86
C GLN A 140 -3.51 -7.72 -3.48
N GLU A 141 -4.35 -8.66 -3.01
CA GLU A 141 -4.16 -9.34 -1.72
C GLU A 141 -2.86 -10.17 -1.71
N MET A 142 -2.53 -10.85 -2.82
CA MET A 142 -1.25 -11.55 -2.98
C MET A 142 -0.06 -10.57 -2.94
N VAL A 143 -0.15 -9.45 -3.66
CA VAL A 143 0.91 -8.43 -3.66
C VAL A 143 1.07 -7.83 -2.26
N LEU A 144 -0.02 -7.56 -1.53
CA LEU A 144 0.05 -7.06 -0.16
C LEU A 144 0.77 -8.04 0.78
N GLY A 145 0.33 -9.30 0.77
CA GLY A 145 0.85 -10.34 1.65
C GLY A 145 2.28 -10.73 1.30
N LEU A 146 2.51 -11.19 0.06
CA LEU A 146 3.82 -11.66 -0.40
C LEU A 146 4.80 -10.50 -0.51
N GLY A 147 4.39 -9.41 -1.18
CA GLY A 147 5.24 -8.27 -1.44
C GLY A 147 5.66 -7.59 -0.15
N GLY A 148 4.74 -7.39 0.79
CA GLY A 148 5.07 -6.75 2.05
C GLY A 148 6.05 -7.56 2.91
N VAL A 149 6.01 -8.90 2.89
CA VAL A 149 7.06 -9.72 3.52
C VAL A 149 8.42 -9.51 2.85
N ARG A 150 8.46 -9.46 1.50
CA ARG A 150 9.69 -9.19 0.75
C ARG A 150 10.26 -7.81 1.04
N VAL A 151 9.41 -6.79 1.21
CA VAL A 151 9.82 -5.44 1.62
C VAL A 151 10.51 -5.49 2.99
N LEU A 152 9.87 -6.10 3.99
CA LEU A 152 10.45 -6.18 5.33
C LEU A 152 11.76 -6.96 5.34
N GLY A 153 11.84 -8.07 4.60
CA GLY A 153 13.06 -8.85 4.43
C GLY A 153 14.19 -8.05 3.79
N ALA A 154 13.90 -7.32 2.70
CA ALA A 154 14.88 -6.46 2.03
C ALA A 154 15.39 -5.31 2.93
N LEU A 155 14.55 -4.85 3.86
CA LEU A 155 14.90 -3.84 4.85
C LEU A 155 15.56 -4.40 6.13
N GLY A 156 15.72 -5.72 6.24
CA GLY A 156 16.26 -6.37 7.44
C GLY A 156 15.34 -6.26 8.66
N ILE A 157 14.05 -5.92 8.47
CA ILE A 157 13.07 -5.78 9.54
C ILE A 157 12.47 -7.16 9.86
N GLN A 158 12.54 -7.55 11.13
CA GLN A 158 12.02 -8.83 11.62
C GLN A 158 10.96 -8.61 12.71
N PRO A 159 9.67 -8.46 12.34
CA PRO A 159 8.61 -8.29 13.33
C PRO A 159 8.38 -9.57 14.13
N SER A 160 8.25 -9.42 15.46
CA SER A 160 7.84 -10.53 16.35
C SER A 160 6.35 -10.83 16.24
N VAL A 161 5.53 -9.84 15.92
CA VAL A 161 4.07 -9.95 15.78
C VAL A 161 3.63 -9.42 14.44
N TRP A 162 2.72 -10.14 13.79
CA TRP A 162 2.17 -9.79 12.48
C TRP A 162 0.68 -9.58 12.63
N HIS A 163 0.21 -8.36 12.35
CA HIS A 163 -1.21 -8.02 12.37
C HIS A 163 -1.73 -7.84 10.94
N MET A 164 -2.84 -8.50 10.66
CA MET A 164 -3.55 -8.47 9.40
C MET A 164 -4.85 -7.69 9.61
N ASN A 165 -4.96 -6.51 9.01
CA ASN A 165 -6.21 -5.78 9.00
C ASN A 165 -7.12 -6.42 7.93
N GLU A 166 -7.96 -7.35 8.37
CA GLU A 166 -8.86 -8.20 7.58
C GLU A 166 -8.19 -9.28 6.70
N GLY A 167 -9.04 -10.04 5.99
CA GLY A 167 -8.64 -11.15 5.11
C GLY A 167 -7.79 -10.72 3.90
N HIS A 168 -7.71 -9.42 3.61
CA HIS A 168 -6.92 -8.89 2.50
C HIS A 168 -5.42 -9.18 2.61
N SER A 169 -4.94 -9.52 3.80
CA SER A 169 -3.55 -9.91 4.02
C SER A 169 -3.35 -11.44 4.08
N ALA A 170 -4.36 -12.27 3.77
CA ALA A 170 -4.34 -13.74 3.97
C ALA A 170 -3.07 -14.44 3.43
N PHE A 171 -2.57 -14.00 2.26
CA PHE A 171 -1.38 -14.57 1.63
C PHE A 171 -0.09 -14.36 2.43
N LEU A 172 -0.09 -13.45 3.43
CA LEU A 172 0.98 -13.29 4.40
C LEU A 172 1.33 -14.62 5.10
N VAL A 173 0.31 -15.39 5.48
CA VAL A 173 0.47 -16.66 6.20
C VAL A 173 1.19 -17.68 5.30
N MET A 174 0.84 -17.73 4.02
CA MET A 174 1.43 -18.66 3.05
C MET A 174 2.91 -18.36 2.79
N GLU A 175 3.29 -17.07 2.69
CA GLU A 175 4.71 -16.71 2.51
C GLU A 175 5.52 -17.02 3.76
N ARG A 176 4.96 -16.78 4.95
CA ARG A 176 5.63 -17.08 6.22
C ARG A 176 5.86 -18.57 6.44
N LEU A 177 5.00 -19.44 5.91
CA LEU A 177 5.18 -20.91 5.99
C LEU A 177 6.17 -21.46 4.95
N ARG A 178 6.52 -20.69 3.92
CA ARG A 178 7.53 -21.07 2.91
C ARG A 178 8.97 -20.80 3.35
N GLY A 179 9.16 -20.04 4.43
CA GLY A 179 10.45 -19.63 4.98
C GLY A 179 10.80 -20.38 6.26
#